data_AF-K2K390-F1
#
_entry.id   AF-K2K390-F1
#
_cell.length_a   1.000
_cell.length_b   1.000
_cell.length_c   1.000
_cell.angle_alpha   90.00
_cell.angle_beta   90.00
_cell.angle_gamma   90.00
#
_symmetry.space_group_name_H-M   'P 1'
#
loop_
_entity.id
_entity.type
_entity.pdbx_description
1 polymer ?
#
loop_
_entity_poly.entity_id
_entity_poly.type
_entity_poly.pdbx_seq_one_letter_code
_entity_poly.pdbx_strand_id
1 'polypeptide(L)'
;MSKKHENNVTLDAADFQIVNYVPNSLVITSGQDGDQPASITHKAPKWLLSINCGRKSSSQVASQWVKDTGGAKNSYAPDGGGSPPPSELNFFYAVDVTTYSGAKTRLYLGQGNHGLTNNWWVGGQDVVAIDNKAVLAVGSGDSREDFSLSGNHETIVFKKS
;
A
#
# COMPACT_ATOMS: atom_id res chain seq x y z
N MET A 1 17.50 -15.19 14.19
CA MET A 1 16.75 -13.95 13.90
C MET A 1 17.32 -13.35 12.62
N SER A 2 16.47 -13.04 11.65
CA SER A 2 16.90 -12.40 10.41
C SER A 2 17.27 -10.93 10.63
N LYS A 3 18.13 -10.36 9.78
CA LYS A 3 18.39 -8.92 9.80
C LYS A 3 17.09 -8.16 9.45
N LYS A 4 16.66 -7.28 10.34
CA LYS A 4 15.52 -6.38 10.13
C LYS A 4 15.99 -5.03 9.62
N HIS A 5 15.12 -4.37 8.88
CA HIS A 5 15.32 -3.04 8.35
C HIS A 5 14.10 -2.19 8.71
N GLU A 6 14.31 -0.91 8.97
CA GLU A 6 13.20 0.04 8.99
C GLU A 6 12.70 0.25 7.56
N ASN A 7 11.40 0.03 7.36
CA ASN A 7 10.74 0.21 6.08
C ASN A 7 9.68 1.28 6.23
N ASN A 8 9.85 2.37 5.49
CA ASN A 8 9.01 3.54 5.57
C ASN A 8 8.26 3.75 4.25
N VAL A 9 6.98 4.06 4.34
CA VAL A 9 6.18 4.59 3.24
C VAL A 9 5.36 5.77 3.74
N THR A 10 5.29 6.81 2.93
CA THR A 10 4.44 7.97 3.19
C THR A 10 3.18 7.88 2.32
N LEU A 11 2.01 7.99 2.92
CA LEU A 11 0.78 8.30 2.20
C LEU A 11 0.56 9.81 2.27
N ASP A 12 0.68 10.51 1.15
CA ASP A 12 0.32 11.92 1.03
C ASP A 12 -1.15 12.00 0.64
N ALA A 13 -2.02 12.20 1.63
CA ALA A 13 -3.46 12.02 1.49
C ALA A 13 -4.21 13.02 2.37
N ALA A 14 -4.45 14.23 1.84
CA ALA A 14 -5.10 15.32 2.57
C ALA A 14 -6.53 14.99 3.01
N ASP A 15 -7.23 14.13 2.26
CA ASP A 15 -8.63 13.74 2.51
C ASP A 15 -8.79 12.50 3.40
N PHE A 16 -7.69 11.86 3.82
CA PHE A 16 -7.73 10.74 4.75
C PHE A 16 -7.85 11.27 6.18
N GLN A 17 -8.87 10.82 6.90
CA GLN A 17 -9.10 11.17 8.29
C GLN A 17 -8.45 10.16 9.24
N ILE A 18 -8.54 8.87 8.92
CA ILE A 18 -8.05 7.78 9.75
C ILE A 18 -7.30 6.79 8.86
N VAL A 19 -6.10 6.39 9.28
CA VAL A 19 -5.35 5.27 8.72
C VAL A 19 -4.92 4.36 9.86
N ASN A 20 -5.42 3.12 9.88
CA ASN A 20 -5.16 2.16 10.94
C ASN A 20 -4.49 0.90 10.38
N TYR A 21 -3.47 0.42 11.06
CA TYR A 21 -2.88 -0.88 10.78
C TYR A 21 -3.91 -2.00 11.03
N VAL A 22 -4.06 -2.93 10.10
CA VAL A 22 -4.91 -4.12 10.29
C VAL A 22 -4.11 -5.18 11.06
N PRO A 23 -4.51 -5.57 12.29
CA PRO A 23 -3.78 -6.56 13.08
C PRO A 23 -3.59 -7.88 12.33
N ASN A 24 -2.44 -8.53 12.55
CA ASN A 24 -2.08 -9.81 11.94
C ASN A 24 -2.08 -9.82 10.39
N SER A 25 -1.98 -8.65 9.74
CA SER A 25 -1.97 -8.56 8.27
C SER A 25 -0.59 -8.63 7.63
N LEU A 26 0.50 -8.61 8.41
CA LEU A 26 1.85 -8.75 7.85
C LEU A 26 2.02 -10.15 7.27
N VAL A 27 2.25 -10.19 5.97
CA VAL A 27 2.77 -11.37 5.28
C VAL A 27 4.17 -11.04 4.83
N ILE A 28 5.13 -11.82 5.29
CA ILE A 28 6.55 -11.62 5.04
C ILE A 28 7.17 -12.93 4.57
N THR A 29 8.23 -12.84 3.77
CA THR A 29 8.94 -14.01 3.24
C THR A 29 9.40 -14.95 4.35
N SER A 30 9.20 -16.25 4.14
CA SER A 30 9.56 -17.29 5.10
C SER A 30 11.02 -17.19 5.57
N GLY A 31 11.22 -17.34 6.88
CA GLY A 31 12.51 -17.20 7.56
C GLY A 31 12.94 -15.75 7.79
N GLN A 32 12.04 -14.77 7.59
CA GLN A 32 12.23 -13.39 8.03
C GLN A 32 11.34 -13.07 9.23
N ASP A 33 11.81 -12.16 10.06
CA ASP A 33 11.12 -11.63 11.24
C ASP A 33 10.59 -10.22 10.96
N GLY A 34 9.51 -9.82 11.65
CA GLY A 34 8.94 -8.48 11.56
C GLY A 34 8.23 -8.05 12.83
N ASP A 35 8.40 -6.78 13.18
CA ASP A 35 7.76 -6.18 14.34
C ASP A 35 6.39 -5.65 13.92
N GLN A 36 5.32 -6.18 14.51
CA GLN A 36 3.96 -5.70 14.33
C GLN A 36 3.44 -5.01 15.61
N PRO A 37 2.52 -4.04 15.50
CA PRO A 37 2.02 -3.44 14.25
C PRO A 37 3.05 -2.47 13.64
N ALA A 38 2.81 -2.04 12.39
CA ALA A 38 3.50 -0.88 11.86
C ALA A 38 3.14 0.36 12.71
N SER A 39 4.11 1.23 13.00
CA SER A 39 3.80 2.52 13.60
C SER A 39 3.24 3.46 12.54
N ILE A 40 2.25 4.26 12.92
CA ILE A 40 1.59 5.23 12.03
C ILE A 40 1.69 6.60 12.70
N THR A 41 2.34 7.55 12.02
CA THR A 41 2.44 8.94 12.47
C THR A 41 1.76 9.85 11.47
N HIS A 42 0.81 10.67 11.93
CA HIS A 42 0.12 11.63 11.09
C HIS A 42 0.66 13.05 11.31
N LYS A 43 1.16 13.66 10.23
CA LYS A 43 1.46 15.09 10.13
C LYS A 43 0.83 15.59 8.84
N ALA A 44 -0.41 16.07 8.95
CA ALA A 44 -1.24 16.44 7.82
C ALA A 44 -0.47 17.23 6.74
N PRO A 45 -0.59 16.89 5.45
CA PRO A 45 -1.47 15.85 4.88
C PRO A 45 -0.87 14.42 4.85
N LYS A 46 0.27 14.21 5.52
CA LYS A 46 1.10 13.01 5.36
C LYS A 46 0.94 12.02 6.50
N TRP A 47 0.78 10.76 6.14
CA TRP A 47 0.79 9.61 7.03
C TRP A 47 2.08 8.83 6.79
N LEU A 48 2.98 8.82 7.78
CA LEU A 48 4.19 7.99 7.74
C LEU A 48 3.87 6.64 8.38
N LEU A 49 4.05 5.57 7.62
CA LEU A 49 3.94 4.20 8.11
C LEU A 49 5.34 3.57 8.15
N SER A 50 5.71 3.06 9.31
CA SER A 50 7.03 2.48 9.57
C SER A 50 6.89 1.08 10.13
N ILE A 51 7.51 0.10 9.48
CA ILE A 51 7.56 -1.28 9.96
C ILE A 51 8.99 -1.82 9.93
N ASN A 52 9.42 -2.41 11.04
CA ASN A 52 10.75 -2.98 11.15
C ASN A 52 10.70 -4.47 10.83
N CYS A 53 11.18 -4.88 9.66
CA CYS A 53 11.12 -6.28 9.24
C CYS A 53 12.20 -6.63 8.21
N GLY A 54 12.37 -7.94 7.98
CA GLY A 54 13.31 -8.46 7.00
C GLY A 54 12.96 -8.10 5.55
N ARG A 55 13.97 -8.15 4.68
CA ARG A 55 13.85 -7.93 3.24
C ARG A 55 14.39 -9.14 2.49
N LYS A 56 13.50 -9.93 1.92
CA LYS A 56 13.86 -11.06 1.07
C LYS A 56 12.77 -11.26 0.03
N SER A 57 13.11 -11.11 -1.24
CA SER A 57 12.15 -11.27 -2.34
C SER A 57 11.47 -12.63 -2.31
N SER A 58 10.17 -12.64 -2.55
CA SER A 58 9.37 -13.86 -2.66
C SER A 58 8.21 -13.68 -3.63
N SER A 59 8.14 -14.56 -4.62
CA SER A 59 6.99 -14.67 -5.53
C SER A 59 5.74 -15.18 -4.82
N GLN A 60 5.89 -15.95 -3.74
CA GLN A 60 4.75 -16.40 -2.93
C GLN A 60 4.09 -15.23 -2.19
N VAL A 61 4.90 -14.32 -1.63
CA VAL A 61 4.40 -13.09 -0.99
C VAL A 61 3.71 -12.20 -2.01
N ALA A 62 4.31 -12.01 -3.19
CA ALA A 62 3.69 -11.24 -4.28
C ALA A 62 2.37 -11.85 -4.76
N SER A 63 2.31 -13.16 -4.95
CA SER A 63 1.10 -13.87 -5.37
C SER A 63 -0.02 -13.73 -4.34
N GLN A 64 0.32 -13.84 -3.05
CA GLN A 64 -0.64 -13.65 -1.97
C GLN A 64 -1.12 -12.19 -1.90
N TRP A 65 -0.22 -11.21 -2.07
CA TRP A 65 -0.60 -9.81 -2.14
C TRP A 65 -1.60 -9.54 -3.28
N VAL A 66 -1.32 -10.02 -4.50
CA VAL A 66 -2.23 -9.88 -5.66
C VAL A 66 -3.60 -10.52 -5.39
N LYS A 67 -3.64 -11.65 -4.67
CA LYS A 67 -4.90 -12.28 -4.29
C LYS A 67 -5.68 -11.40 -3.32
N ASP A 68 -5.02 -10.84 -2.32
CA ASP A 68 -5.66 -10.04 -1.27
C ASP A 68 -6.09 -8.65 -1.76
N THR A 69 -5.42 -8.09 -2.77
CA THR A 69 -5.86 -6.86 -3.43
C THR A 69 -7.10 -7.02 -4.31
N GLY A 70 -7.53 -8.26 -4.58
CA GLY A 70 -8.63 -8.57 -5.50
C GLY A 70 -8.18 -8.79 -6.96
N GLY A 71 -6.88 -8.82 -7.21
CA GLY A 71 -6.29 -9.21 -8.50
C GLY A 71 -5.27 -8.22 -9.05
N ALA A 72 -4.59 -8.64 -10.13
CA ALA A 72 -3.50 -7.89 -10.75
C ALA A 72 -3.89 -6.48 -11.22
N LYS A 73 -5.14 -6.31 -11.67
CA LYS A 73 -5.70 -5.02 -12.12
C LYS A 73 -5.92 -4.02 -10.97
N ASN A 74 -5.89 -4.50 -9.73
CA ASN A 74 -6.12 -3.73 -8.51
C ASN A 74 -4.81 -3.34 -7.82
N SER A 75 -3.75 -3.15 -8.62
CA SER A 75 -2.38 -2.96 -8.15
C SER A 75 -1.74 -1.73 -8.80
N TYR A 76 -1.00 -0.96 -8.03
CA TYR A 76 -0.30 0.22 -8.51
C TYR A 76 1.02 0.44 -7.76
N ALA A 77 2.09 0.73 -8.50
CA ALA A 77 3.33 1.30 -7.96
C ALA A 77 3.54 2.71 -8.53
N PRO A 78 3.70 3.73 -7.68
CA PRO A 78 4.04 5.07 -8.15
C PRO A 78 5.35 5.12 -8.95
N ASP A 79 6.34 4.33 -8.51
CA ASP A 79 7.66 4.18 -9.13
C ASP A 79 7.79 2.75 -9.68
N GLY A 80 7.31 2.56 -10.91
CA GLY A 80 7.23 1.26 -11.59
C GLY A 80 5.99 1.07 -12.48
N GLY A 81 4.94 1.88 -12.30
CA GLY A 81 3.70 1.77 -13.06
C GLY A 81 2.71 0.72 -12.53
N GLY A 82 1.54 0.63 -13.17
CA GLY A 82 0.47 -0.32 -12.82
C GLY A 82 0.18 -1.27 -13.98
N SER A 83 0.39 -2.56 -13.73
CA SER A 83 0.36 -3.69 -14.68
C SER A 83 1.62 -3.81 -15.58
N PRO A 84 2.33 -4.96 -15.53
CA PRO A 84 2.03 -6.12 -14.70
C PRO A 84 2.26 -5.87 -13.19
N PRO A 85 1.56 -6.59 -12.29
CA PRO A 85 1.78 -6.54 -10.84
C PRO A 85 3.19 -7.00 -10.46
N PRO A 86 3.65 -6.82 -9.19
CA PRO A 86 4.99 -7.26 -8.81
C PRO A 86 5.10 -8.78 -8.94
N SER A 87 6.21 -9.25 -9.52
CA SER A 87 6.54 -10.68 -9.56
C SER A 87 7.09 -11.18 -8.22
N GLU A 88 7.68 -10.28 -7.42
CA GLU A 88 8.23 -10.57 -6.11
C GLU A 88 8.00 -9.38 -5.15
N LEU A 89 7.74 -9.70 -3.89
CA LEU A 89 7.67 -8.74 -2.79
C LEU A 89 8.49 -9.26 -1.61
N ASN A 90 9.00 -8.35 -0.79
CA ASN A 90 9.66 -8.71 0.47
C ASN A 90 8.62 -9.03 1.55
N PHE A 91 7.58 -8.19 1.62
CA PHE A 91 6.45 -8.32 2.55
C PHE A 91 5.30 -7.42 2.08
N PHE A 92 4.14 -7.59 2.68
CA PHE A 92 3.05 -6.63 2.63
C PHE A 92 2.26 -6.62 3.93
N TYR A 93 1.47 -5.58 4.16
CA TYR A 93 0.47 -5.52 5.24
C TYR A 93 -0.72 -4.68 4.79
N ALA A 94 -1.83 -4.77 5.54
CA ALA A 94 -3.04 -4.03 5.25
C ALA A 94 -3.24 -2.84 6.19
N VAL A 95 -3.87 -1.80 5.67
CA VAL A 95 -4.36 -0.65 6.43
C VAL A 95 -5.82 -0.39 6.09
N ASP A 96 -6.61 -0.06 7.10
CA ASP A 96 -7.96 0.47 6.92
C ASP A 96 -7.89 2.00 6.87
N VAL A 97 -8.51 2.57 5.85
CA VAL A 97 -8.57 4.01 5.63
C VAL A 97 -10.02 4.47 5.78
N THR A 98 -10.21 5.60 6.46
CA THR A 98 -11.47 6.36 6.45
C THR A 98 -11.20 7.77 5.94
N THR A 99 -11.96 8.24 4.95
CA THR A 99 -11.86 9.61 4.44
C THR A 99 -12.70 10.56 5.30
N TYR A 100 -12.51 11.88 5.17
CA TYR A 100 -13.31 12.85 5.92
C TYR A 100 -14.82 12.82 5.60
N SER A 101 -15.22 12.25 4.46
CA SER A 101 -16.65 12.03 4.15
C SER A 101 -17.21 10.77 4.79
N GLY A 102 -16.39 10.00 5.51
CA GLY A 102 -16.76 8.73 6.13
C GLY A 102 -16.64 7.51 5.21
N ALA A 103 -16.17 7.68 3.97
CA ALA A 103 -15.89 6.59 3.05
C ALA A 103 -14.80 5.67 3.63
N LYS A 104 -14.94 4.36 3.47
CA LYS A 104 -13.99 3.37 4.03
C LYS A 104 -13.44 2.46 2.95
N THR A 105 -12.15 2.19 3.01
CA THR A 105 -11.48 1.24 2.13
C THR A 105 -10.36 0.51 2.86
N ARG A 106 -9.94 -0.64 2.33
CA ARG A 106 -8.76 -1.37 2.77
C ARG A 106 -7.70 -1.32 1.67
N LEU A 107 -6.50 -0.87 2.06
CA LEU A 107 -5.34 -0.83 1.19
C LEU A 107 -4.31 -1.87 1.66
N TYR A 108 -3.64 -2.50 0.71
CA TYR A 108 -2.53 -3.41 0.95
C TYR A 108 -1.23 -2.75 0.47
N LEU A 109 -0.34 -2.45 1.42
CA LEU A 109 0.94 -1.82 1.15
C LEU A 109 2.00 -2.91 1.03
N GLY A 110 2.52 -3.09 -0.19
CA GLY A 110 3.54 -4.08 -0.50
C GLY A 110 4.90 -3.42 -0.72
N GLN A 111 5.95 -3.96 -0.13
CA GLN A 111 7.31 -3.49 -0.39
C GLN A 111 7.97 -4.47 -1.36
N GLY A 112 8.42 -4.00 -2.52
CA GLY A 112 9.19 -4.77 -3.50
C GLY A 112 10.66 -4.36 -3.59
N ASN A 113 11.33 -4.78 -4.66
CA ASN A 113 12.70 -4.37 -4.98
C ASN A 113 12.73 -3.75 -6.39
N HIS A 114 13.40 -2.61 -6.55
CA HIS A 114 13.54 -1.90 -7.81
C HIS A 114 14.99 -1.43 -8.02
N GLY A 115 15.81 -2.29 -8.64
CA GLY A 115 17.22 -1.98 -8.92
C GLY A 115 18.03 -1.82 -7.63
N LEU A 116 18.45 -0.60 -7.32
CA LEU A 116 19.21 -0.26 -6.10
C LEU A 116 18.32 0.31 -4.98
N THR A 117 17.04 0.58 -5.26
CA THR A 117 16.07 1.10 -4.30
C THR A 117 14.95 0.08 -4.08
N ASN A 118 14.24 0.18 -2.97
CA ASN A 118 12.99 -0.57 -2.82
C ASN A 118 11.87 0.26 -3.44
N ASN A 119 10.83 -0.39 -3.97
CA ASN A 119 9.60 0.28 -4.37
C ASN A 119 8.44 -0.10 -3.47
N TRP A 120 7.48 0.81 -3.33
CA TRP A 120 6.22 0.55 -2.65
C TRP A 120 5.08 0.40 -3.64
N TRP A 121 4.25 -0.59 -3.36
CA TRP A 121 3.03 -0.91 -4.07
C TRP A 121 1.84 -0.62 -3.17
N VAL A 122 0.76 -0.14 -3.77
CA VAL A 122 -0.57 -0.07 -3.16
C VAL A 122 -1.54 -0.87 -4.01
N GLY A 123 -2.42 -1.60 -3.35
CA GLY A 123 -3.53 -2.29 -4.00
C GLY A 123 -4.72 -2.43 -3.08
N GLY A 124 -5.83 -2.87 -3.64
CA GLY A 124 -7.10 -3.03 -2.94
C GLY A 124 -8.24 -3.03 -3.93
N GLN A 125 -9.41 -3.52 -3.51
CA GLN A 125 -10.56 -3.67 -4.39
C GLN A 125 -11.01 -2.35 -5.04
N ASP A 126 -10.78 -1.24 -4.33
CA ASP A 126 -11.10 0.11 -4.78
C ASP A 126 -9.98 0.78 -5.60
N VAL A 127 -8.80 0.15 -5.71
CA VAL A 127 -7.73 0.61 -6.61
C VAL A 127 -8.04 0.11 -8.01
N VAL A 128 -8.28 1.01 -8.95
CA VAL A 128 -8.75 0.71 -10.31
C VAL A 128 -8.06 1.57 -11.35
N ALA A 129 -8.21 1.23 -12.62
CA ALA A 129 -7.80 2.06 -13.75
C ALA A 129 -9.03 2.78 -14.35
N ILE A 130 -8.95 4.10 -14.48
CA ILE A 130 -9.99 4.95 -15.09
C ILE A 130 -9.31 5.89 -16.05
N ASP A 131 -9.74 5.89 -17.32
CA ASP A 131 -9.13 6.67 -18.39
C ASP A 131 -7.60 6.51 -18.44
N ASN A 132 -7.14 5.26 -18.28
CA ASN A 132 -5.72 4.87 -18.20
C ASN A 132 -4.92 5.50 -17.05
N LYS A 133 -5.59 5.97 -15.99
CA LYS A 133 -4.96 6.47 -14.76
C LYS A 133 -5.31 5.57 -13.58
N ALA A 134 -4.34 5.35 -12.70
CA ALA A 134 -4.58 4.65 -11.45
C ALA A 134 -5.38 5.57 -10.51
N VAL A 135 -6.49 5.06 -10.00
CA VAL A 135 -7.43 5.77 -9.15
C VAL A 135 -7.80 4.89 -7.97
N LEU A 136 -7.86 5.46 -6.77
CA LEU A 136 -8.58 4.88 -5.65
C LEU A 136 -10.01 5.42 -5.67
N ALA A 137 -10.98 4.55 -5.94
CA ALA A 137 -12.40 4.88 -6.11
C ALA A 137 -13.20 4.36 -4.91
N VAL A 138 -13.39 5.19 -3.88
CA VAL A 138 -14.02 4.77 -2.62
C VAL A 138 -15.49 5.18 -2.59
N GLY A 139 -16.37 4.23 -2.28
CA GLY A 139 -17.81 4.50 -2.08
C GLY A 139 -18.12 5.11 -0.70
N SER A 140 -19.10 6.02 -0.67
CA SER A 140 -19.71 6.57 0.55
C SER A 140 -21.21 6.75 0.36
N GLY A 141 -21.99 5.73 0.75
CA GLY A 141 -23.44 5.69 0.49
C GLY A 141 -23.74 5.72 -1.02
N ASP A 142 -24.55 6.67 -1.46
CA ASP A 142 -24.86 6.91 -2.88
C ASP A 142 -23.79 7.73 -3.62
N SER A 143 -22.73 8.15 -2.91
CA SER A 143 -21.65 8.97 -3.45
C SER A 143 -20.34 8.19 -3.60
N ARG A 144 -19.44 8.71 -4.43
CA ARG A 144 -18.14 8.13 -4.73
C ARG A 144 -17.08 9.21 -4.68
N GLU A 145 -15.93 8.87 -4.10
CA GLU A 145 -14.74 9.72 -4.08
C GLU A 145 -13.62 9.08 -4.89
N ASP A 146 -13.04 9.84 -5.80
CA ASP A 146 -11.93 9.40 -6.63
C ASP A 146 -10.64 10.12 -6.27
N PHE A 147 -9.60 9.33 -5.99
CA PHE A 147 -8.26 9.85 -5.72
C PHE A 147 -7.31 9.40 -6.82
N SER A 148 -6.79 10.35 -7.58
CA SER A 148 -5.72 10.09 -8.54
C SER A 148 -4.47 9.65 -7.79
N LEU A 149 -3.91 8.50 -8.19
CA LEU A 149 -2.70 7.94 -7.57
C LEU A 149 -1.44 8.40 -8.32
N SER A 150 -0.44 8.83 -7.56
CA SER A 150 0.89 9.17 -8.09
C SER A 150 1.95 9.04 -7.00
N GLY A 151 3.17 9.56 -7.21
CA GLY A 151 4.22 9.58 -6.19
C GLY A 151 5.56 9.02 -6.69
N ASN A 152 6.28 8.35 -5.79
CA ASN A 152 7.60 7.76 -6.05
C ASN A 152 7.82 6.50 -5.18
N HIS A 153 9.06 6.00 -5.13
CA HIS A 153 9.41 4.78 -4.42
C HIS A 153 9.31 4.84 -2.88
N GLU A 154 9.02 5.99 -2.26
CA GLU A 154 8.82 6.14 -0.80
C GLU A 154 7.49 6.82 -0.44
N THR A 155 6.83 7.45 -1.41
CA THR A 155 5.60 8.22 -1.20
C THR A 155 4.53 7.82 -2.20
N ILE A 156 3.34 7.51 -1.70
CA ILE A 156 2.13 7.27 -2.49
C ILE A 156 1.21 8.47 -2.27
N VAL A 157 0.89 9.18 -3.34
CA VAL A 157 0.04 10.37 -3.31
C VAL A 157 -1.39 10.00 -3.68
N PHE A 158 -2.36 10.44 -2.87
CA PHE A 158 -3.79 10.30 -3.09
C PHE A 158 -4.39 11.69 -3.23
N LYS A 159 -4.55 12.15 -4.48
CA LYS A 159 -5.10 13.48 -4.76
C LYS A 159 -6.57 13.37 -5.16
N LYS A 160 -7.47 13.95 -4.37
CA LYS A 160 -8.90 14.00 -4.71
C LYS A 160 -9.10 14.68 -6.06
N SER A 161 -9.88 14.03 -6.92
CA SER A 161 -10.16 14.45 -8.30
C SER A 161 -11.45 15.24 -8.39
#